data_AF-A0A1X6ZSL7-F1
#
_entry.id   AF-A0A1X6ZSL7-F1
#
_cell.length_a   1.000
_cell.length_b   1.000
_cell.length_c   1.000
_cell.angle_alpha   90.00
_cell.angle_beta   90.00
_cell.angle_gamma   90.00
#
_symmetry.space_group_name_H-M   'P 1'
#
loop_
_entity.id
_entity.type
_entity.pdbx_description
1 polymer ?
#
loop_
_entity_poly.entity_id
_entity_poly.type
_entity_poly.pdbx_seq_one_letter_code
_entity_poly.pdbx_strand_id
1 'polypeptide(L)'
;MNDQVVDPDKNAIFDDQTYLVRTVRAFWRINPFFILAITFMLGVLPLIFSVLASPVGSVSYYMPTDGFEGELCTTADVKAGTCIEKQVGYGFAINWWPVQVILMPFALFFAFSSVQNMQSVFRRMLEQGMFCTLDWSKPNKENGGIAELKKLVRYMWVTFSVSGFVIFVLIVGTVFSDWYCVVNAPLQYGELLTQIPVKDRPAICQNTSGQELDWSISAIFGTSPGITLPAHATLPSNTMNWWFSAYVYLVLCAELALLMIYFCFVFSLAVTVFRLRQRTLKLRLIPNLRSADPLERMGFENFEPVMQPCILVTILSFTMAFLMRLQNEYLRSEAPGNVFQFMFSGIEDIVSTEGGIQNIGLLFDTGQLGDPNSQIAGPAVIIIFALVSIVLAFILRQTAIQARNRVQTALNDAEKTQKVVSLYKMQQEELHEKLDQISVWPLGWPRLRQMLTLAGFGIACFYFYKLVFVWIAIVLLRLVQGGLSSKNPE
;
A
#
# COMPACT_ATOMS: atom_id res chain seq x y z
N MET A 1 32.60 -12.52 30.03
CA MET A 1 31.26 -12.37 30.63
C MET A 1 31.22 -11.01 31.28
N ASN A 2 30.65 -10.01 30.61
CA ASN A 2 30.42 -8.69 31.19
C ASN A 2 28.93 -8.55 31.40
N ASP A 3 28.54 -8.29 32.65
CA ASP A 3 27.18 -7.93 33.03
C ASP A 3 26.72 -6.72 32.21
N GLN A 4 25.92 -6.98 31.18
CA GLN A 4 25.01 -5.97 30.66
C GLN A 4 23.94 -5.78 31.73
N VAL A 5 24.23 -4.90 32.69
CA VAL A 5 23.19 -4.23 33.46
C VAL A 5 22.29 -3.57 32.43
N VAL A 6 21.16 -4.21 32.14
CA VAL A 6 20.11 -3.65 31.29
C VAL A 6 19.59 -2.44 32.03
N ASP A 7 20.13 -1.28 31.68
CA ASP A 7 19.76 0.00 32.29
C ASP A 7 18.22 0.16 32.20
N PRO A 8 17.50 0.14 33.34
CA PRO A 8 16.03 0.17 33.37
C PRO A 8 15.45 1.41 32.67
N ASP A 9 16.26 2.46 32.47
CA ASP A 9 15.87 3.64 31.69
C ASP A 9 15.59 3.37 30.20
N LYS A 10 16.12 2.29 29.62
CA LYS A 10 15.97 2.04 28.17
C LYS A 10 14.51 1.73 27.78
N ASN A 11 13.75 1.07 28.66
CA ASN A 11 12.31 0.88 28.47
C ASN A 11 11.54 2.17 28.79
N ALA A 12 12.01 2.97 29.76
CA ALA A 12 11.36 4.20 30.19
C ALA A 12 11.27 5.28 29.09
N ILE A 13 12.14 5.25 28.08
CA ILE A 13 12.06 6.16 26.91
C ILE A 13 10.73 6.01 26.18
N PHE A 14 10.23 4.78 26.11
CA PHE A 14 8.99 4.45 25.46
C PHE A 14 7.81 4.56 26.41
N ASP A 15 7.94 4.27 27.71
CA ASP A 15 6.79 4.18 28.61
C ASP A 15 6.29 5.52 29.16
N ASP A 16 7.14 6.55 29.15
CA ASP A 16 6.84 7.90 29.65
C ASP A 16 6.12 8.79 28.60
N GLN A 17 5.06 8.26 27.99
CA GLN A 17 4.33 8.93 26.90
C GLN A 17 2.92 9.36 27.35
N THR A 18 2.29 10.26 26.60
CA THR A 18 0.90 10.68 26.88
C THR A 18 -0.06 9.49 26.70
N TYR A 19 -1.23 9.55 27.35
CA TYR A 19 -2.25 8.49 27.29
C TYR A 19 -2.59 8.10 25.83
N LEU A 20 -2.83 9.10 24.97
CA LEU A 20 -3.09 8.90 23.54
C LEU A 20 -2.01 8.06 22.85
N VAL A 21 -0.73 8.42 23.04
CA VAL A 21 0.41 7.71 22.43
C VAL A 21 0.50 6.28 22.94
N ARG A 22 0.25 6.04 24.23
CA ARG A 22 0.25 4.69 24.80
C ARG A 22 -0.84 3.82 24.19
N THR A 23 -2.06 4.35 24.04
CA THR A 23 -3.19 3.63 23.45
C THR A 23 -2.93 3.28 21.99
N VAL A 24 -2.50 4.25 21.17
CA VAL A 24 -2.16 4.00 19.76
C VAL A 24 -1.06 2.95 19.66
N ARG A 25 -0.01 3.06 20.47
CA ARG A 25 1.08 2.08 20.48
C ARG A 25 0.62 0.68 20.93
N ALA A 26 -0.27 0.59 21.91
CA ALA A 26 -0.82 -0.68 22.38
C ALA A 26 -1.63 -1.37 21.27
N PHE A 27 -2.41 -0.60 20.50
CA PHE A 27 -3.12 -1.10 19.33
C PHE A 27 -2.17 -1.70 18.30
N TRP A 28 -1.12 -0.97 17.90
CA TRP A 28 -0.14 -1.48 16.92
C TRP A 28 0.76 -2.60 17.45
N ARG A 29 0.69 -2.95 18.74
CA ARG A 29 1.37 -4.12 19.34
C ARG A 29 0.56 -5.42 19.26
N ILE A 30 -0.66 -5.38 18.74
CA ILE A 30 -1.45 -6.60 18.50
C ILE A 30 -0.68 -7.54 17.58
N ASN A 31 -0.67 -8.85 17.88
CA ASN A 31 0.07 -9.84 17.11
C ASN A 31 -0.33 -9.77 15.61
N PRO A 32 0.63 -9.58 14.67
CA PRO A 32 0.33 -9.50 13.25
C PRO A 32 -0.42 -10.72 12.71
N PHE A 33 -0.16 -11.93 13.22
CA PHE A 33 -0.89 -13.14 12.82
C PHE A 33 -2.36 -13.12 13.25
N PHE A 34 -2.65 -12.51 14.40
CA PHE A 34 -4.03 -12.31 14.83
C PHE A 34 -4.76 -11.30 13.93
N ILE A 35 -4.08 -10.22 13.54
CA ILE A 35 -4.61 -9.26 12.55
C ILE A 35 -4.89 -9.98 11.23
N LEU A 36 -3.92 -10.73 10.70
CA LEU A 36 -4.06 -11.51 9.47
C LEU A 36 -5.26 -12.46 9.54
N ALA A 37 -5.42 -13.20 10.63
CA ALA A 37 -6.52 -14.14 10.80
C ALA A 37 -7.88 -13.43 10.82
N ILE A 38 -8.00 -12.31 11.55
CA ILE A 38 -9.26 -11.56 11.61
C ILE A 38 -9.61 -10.95 10.26
N THR A 39 -8.68 -10.27 9.61
CA THR A 39 -8.95 -9.60 8.33
C THR A 39 -9.25 -10.62 7.24
N PHE A 40 -8.52 -11.74 7.21
CA PHE A 40 -8.84 -12.88 6.34
C PHE A 40 -10.26 -13.38 6.57
N MET A 41 -10.65 -13.62 7.83
CA MET A 41 -12.03 -14.05 8.15
C MET A 41 -13.06 -13.00 7.74
N LEU A 42 -12.81 -11.72 7.99
CA LEU A 42 -13.71 -10.63 7.62
C LEU A 42 -13.91 -10.50 6.10
N GLY A 43 -12.88 -10.77 5.29
CA GLY A 43 -12.96 -10.80 3.83
C GLY A 43 -13.54 -12.10 3.26
N VAL A 44 -13.24 -13.25 3.86
CA VAL A 44 -13.76 -14.57 3.41
C VAL A 44 -15.26 -14.70 3.68
N LEU A 45 -15.76 -14.13 4.79
CA LEU A 45 -17.18 -14.20 5.12
C LEU A 45 -18.07 -13.69 3.98
N PRO A 46 -17.88 -12.47 3.42
CA PRO A 46 -18.58 -12.00 2.22
C PRO A 46 -18.47 -12.91 1.01
N LEU A 47 -17.30 -13.52 0.80
CA LEU A 47 -17.12 -14.46 -0.32
C LEU A 47 -17.95 -15.72 -0.11
N ILE A 48 -17.94 -16.29 1.09
CA ILE A 48 -18.77 -17.44 1.46
C ILE A 48 -20.25 -17.08 1.33
N PHE A 49 -20.68 -15.93 1.83
CA PHE A 49 -22.07 -15.47 1.70
C PHE A 49 -22.44 -15.22 0.23
N SER A 50 -21.56 -14.63 -0.57
CA SER A 50 -21.86 -14.35 -1.99
C SER A 50 -21.96 -15.63 -2.84
N VAL A 51 -21.15 -16.66 -2.51
CA VAL A 51 -21.16 -17.97 -3.19
C VAL A 51 -22.28 -18.88 -2.66
N LEU A 52 -22.49 -18.97 -1.35
CA LEU A 52 -23.46 -19.90 -0.73
C LEU A 52 -24.89 -19.34 -0.65
N ALA A 53 -25.06 -18.01 -0.60
CA ALA A 53 -26.39 -17.39 -0.48
C ALA A 53 -26.96 -16.89 -1.83
N SER A 54 -26.34 -17.24 -2.98
CA SER A 54 -26.80 -17.08 -4.38
C SER A 54 -27.98 -16.13 -4.57
N PRO A 55 -27.73 -14.81 -4.70
CA PRO A 55 -27.57 -14.16 -6.01
C PRO A 55 -26.55 -13.00 -6.11
N VAL A 56 -25.78 -12.75 -5.05
CA VAL A 56 -24.87 -11.60 -4.98
C VAL A 56 -23.47 -11.90 -5.58
N GLY A 57 -23.12 -13.18 -5.70
CA GLY A 57 -21.81 -13.63 -6.19
C GLY A 57 -21.64 -13.64 -7.71
N SER A 58 -22.73 -13.69 -8.48
CA SER A 58 -22.71 -13.82 -9.95
C SER A 58 -23.92 -13.11 -10.55
N VAL A 59 -23.74 -11.90 -11.05
CA VAL A 59 -24.77 -11.15 -11.76
C VAL A 59 -24.27 -10.87 -13.17
N SER A 60 -25.06 -11.21 -14.19
CA SER A 60 -24.79 -10.76 -15.55
C SER A 60 -25.47 -9.41 -15.76
N TYR A 61 -24.72 -8.43 -16.24
CA TYR A 61 -25.21 -7.11 -16.61
C TYR A 61 -25.08 -6.91 -18.12
N TYR A 62 -26.07 -6.32 -18.77
CA TYR A 62 -26.04 -6.04 -20.21
C TYR A 62 -25.75 -4.55 -20.43
N MET A 63 -24.65 -4.25 -21.13
CA MET A 63 -24.21 -2.90 -21.47
C MET A 63 -24.45 -2.60 -22.95
N PRO A 64 -24.95 -1.39 -23.32
CA PRO A 64 -25.03 -0.98 -24.71
C PRO A 64 -23.64 -0.98 -25.36
N THR A 65 -23.56 -1.39 -26.62
CA THR A 65 -22.31 -1.38 -27.40
C THR A 65 -21.79 0.03 -27.67
N ASP A 66 -22.67 1.03 -27.61
CA ASP A 66 -22.39 2.38 -28.13
C ASP A 66 -21.91 3.36 -27.03
N GLY A 67 -21.71 2.89 -25.79
CA GLY A 67 -21.06 3.66 -24.71
C GLY A 67 -21.65 3.48 -23.31
N PHE A 68 -20.84 3.84 -22.30
CA PHE A 68 -21.16 3.71 -20.86
C PHE A 68 -22.19 4.74 -20.34
N GLU A 69 -22.45 5.80 -21.12
CA GLU A 69 -23.40 6.86 -20.78
C GLU A 69 -24.85 6.55 -21.26
N GLY A 70 -25.08 5.36 -21.82
CA GLY A 70 -26.32 4.97 -22.46
C GLY A 70 -27.45 4.54 -21.54
N GLU A 71 -28.67 4.61 -22.07
CA GLU A 71 -29.88 4.00 -21.50
C GLU A 71 -29.68 2.48 -21.29
N LEU A 72 -30.38 1.91 -20.32
CA LEU A 72 -30.30 0.49 -20.00
C LEU A 72 -30.75 -0.37 -21.19
N CYS A 73 -30.08 -1.50 -21.42
CA CYS A 73 -30.37 -2.44 -22.50
C CYS A 73 -31.77 -3.07 -22.39
N THR A 74 -32.62 -2.78 -23.39
CA THR A 74 -33.91 -3.44 -23.51
C THR A 74 -33.76 -4.87 -24.04
N THR A 75 -34.83 -5.65 -23.93
CA THR A 75 -34.88 -7.03 -24.47
C THR A 75 -34.74 -7.05 -25.99
N ALA A 76 -35.11 -5.96 -26.66
CA ALA A 76 -34.94 -5.80 -28.10
C ALA A 76 -33.46 -5.57 -28.45
N ASP A 77 -32.75 -4.78 -27.66
CA ASP A 77 -31.33 -4.46 -27.87
C ASP A 77 -30.43 -5.69 -27.66
N VAL A 78 -30.71 -6.49 -26.63
CA VAL A 78 -30.02 -7.77 -26.40
C VAL A 78 -30.24 -8.73 -27.58
N LYS A 79 -31.47 -8.80 -28.13
CA LYS A 79 -31.76 -9.65 -29.30
C LYS A 79 -31.16 -9.10 -30.59
N ALA A 80 -31.00 -7.79 -30.69
CA ALA A 80 -30.38 -7.11 -31.83
C ALA A 80 -28.84 -7.16 -31.80
N GLY A 81 -28.24 -7.61 -30.70
CA GLY A 81 -26.79 -7.66 -30.53
C GLY A 81 -26.15 -6.29 -30.26
N THR A 82 -26.96 -5.28 -29.92
CA THR A 82 -26.50 -3.93 -29.55
C THR A 82 -26.16 -3.82 -28.06
N CYS A 83 -26.14 -4.96 -27.35
CA CYS A 83 -25.80 -5.05 -25.93
C CYS A 83 -24.88 -6.25 -25.64
N ILE A 84 -23.89 -6.04 -24.78
CA ILE A 84 -22.88 -7.02 -24.37
C ILE A 84 -23.16 -7.49 -22.95
N GLU A 85 -23.14 -8.80 -22.74
CA GLU A 85 -23.18 -9.40 -21.41
C GLU A 85 -21.82 -9.26 -20.70
N LYS A 86 -21.84 -8.71 -19.48
CA LYS A 86 -20.70 -8.54 -18.58
C LYS A 86 -20.93 -9.29 -17.28
N GLN A 87 -19.93 -10.05 -16.85
CA GLN A 87 -19.92 -10.67 -15.53
C GLN A 87 -19.56 -9.65 -14.46
N VAL A 88 -20.53 -9.37 -13.60
CA VAL A 88 -20.40 -8.51 -12.42
C VAL A 88 -20.85 -9.27 -11.17
N GLY A 89 -20.64 -8.70 -9.98
CA GLY A 89 -20.92 -9.39 -8.72
C GLY A 89 -19.68 -9.55 -7.85
N TYR A 90 -19.87 -9.68 -6.54
CA TYR A 90 -18.77 -9.65 -5.57
C TYR A 90 -17.71 -10.75 -5.84
N GLY A 91 -18.14 -11.94 -6.29
CA GLY A 91 -17.25 -13.06 -6.59
C GLY A 91 -16.41 -12.89 -7.87
N PHE A 92 -16.84 -12.03 -8.79
CA PHE A 92 -16.12 -11.76 -10.04
C PHE A 92 -15.39 -10.41 -10.03
N ALA A 93 -15.73 -9.52 -9.08
CA ALA A 93 -15.11 -8.22 -8.93
C ALA A 93 -13.67 -8.37 -8.37
N ILE A 94 -12.70 -8.36 -9.28
CA ILE A 94 -11.27 -8.61 -8.95
C ILE A 94 -10.65 -7.48 -8.09
N ASN A 95 -11.31 -6.33 -8.05
CA ASN A 95 -10.95 -5.23 -7.17
C ASN A 95 -11.51 -5.37 -5.73
N TRP A 96 -12.43 -6.30 -5.50
CA TRP A 96 -13.05 -6.54 -4.19
C TRP A 96 -12.55 -7.84 -3.57
N TRP A 97 -12.89 -9.00 -4.11
CA TRP A 97 -12.66 -10.26 -3.41
C TRP A 97 -11.17 -10.59 -3.20
N PRO A 98 -10.25 -10.46 -4.19
CA PRO A 98 -8.84 -10.76 -3.95
C PRO A 98 -8.21 -9.70 -3.03
N VAL A 99 -8.69 -8.47 -3.12
CA VAL A 99 -8.24 -7.36 -2.28
C VAL A 99 -8.60 -7.63 -0.82
N GLN A 100 -9.87 -7.92 -0.52
CA GLN A 100 -10.36 -8.13 0.84
C GLN A 100 -9.92 -9.48 1.44
N VAL A 101 -9.86 -10.54 0.62
CA VAL A 101 -9.53 -11.89 1.12
C VAL A 101 -8.02 -12.10 1.25
N ILE A 102 -7.22 -11.51 0.36
CA ILE A 102 -5.79 -11.83 0.26
C ILE A 102 -4.94 -10.59 0.49
N LEU A 103 -5.02 -9.61 -0.40
CA LEU A 103 -4.03 -8.53 -0.44
C LEU A 103 -4.05 -7.67 0.83
N MET A 104 -5.24 -7.34 1.33
CA MET A 104 -5.42 -6.44 2.47
C MET A 104 -5.04 -7.10 3.79
N PRO A 105 -5.43 -8.37 4.06
CA PRO A 105 -4.92 -9.12 5.20
C PRO A 105 -3.38 -9.18 5.26
N PHE A 106 -2.73 -9.47 4.12
CA PHE A 106 -1.26 -9.47 4.05
C PHE A 106 -0.66 -8.06 4.21
N ALA A 107 -1.28 -7.04 3.62
CA ALA A 107 -0.82 -5.66 3.78
C ALA A 107 -0.88 -5.22 5.24
N LEU A 108 -1.97 -5.53 5.95
CA LEU A 108 -2.11 -5.22 7.37
C LEU A 108 -1.14 -6.04 8.24
N PHE A 109 -0.91 -7.32 7.91
CA PHE A 109 0.13 -8.12 8.58
C PHE A 109 1.51 -7.45 8.50
N PHE A 110 1.93 -7.03 7.30
CA PHE A 110 3.22 -6.37 7.12
C PHE A 110 3.26 -4.97 7.74
N ALA A 111 2.15 -4.23 7.71
CA ALA A 111 2.03 -2.91 8.34
C ALA A 111 2.24 -3.00 9.86
N PHE A 112 1.55 -3.92 10.54
CA PHE A 112 1.73 -4.13 11.99
C PHE A 112 3.14 -4.60 12.31
N SER A 113 3.69 -5.52 11.51
CA SER A 113 5.08 -5.99 11.67
C SER A 113 6.09 -4.84 11.58
N SER A 114 5.93 -3.93 10.61
CA SER A 114 6.77 -2.73 10.44
C SER A 114 6.75 -1.83 11.67
N VAL A 115 5.55 -1.50 12.18
CA VAL A 115 5.39 -0.62 13.35
C VAL A 115 5.98 -1.25 14.61
N GLN A 116 5.83 -2.56 14.78
CA GLN A 116 6.40 -3.30 15.92
C GLN A 116 7.93 -3.32 15.87
N ASN A 117 8.50 -3.58 14.69
CA ASN A 117 9.95 -3.62 14.50
C ASN A 117 10.61 -2.29 14.84
N MET A 118 9.93 -1.16 14.63
CA MET A 118 10.46 0.18 14.92
C MET A 118 11.01 0.34 16.34
N GLN A 119 10.32 -0.20 17.36
CA GLN A 119 10.79 -0.09 18.75
C GLN A 119 12.09 -0.87 18.94
N SER A 120 12.19 -2.06 18.35
CA SER A 120 13.41 -2.86 18.36
C SER A 120 14.54 -2.13 17.62
N VAL A 121 14.25 -1.47 16.48
CA VAL A 121 15.25 -0.70 15.72
C VAL A 121 15.84 0.42 16.57
N PHE A 122 15.00 1.29 17.14
CA PHE A 122 15.48 2.37 18.01
C PHE A 122 16.28 1.85 19.20
N ARG A 123 15.83 0.75 19.82
CA ARG A 123 16.54 0.11 20.92
C ARG A 123 17.93 -0.38 20.52
N ARG A 124 18.03 -1.11 19.40
CA ARG A 124 19.30 -1.60 18.86
C ARG A 124 20.23 -0.45 18.51
N MET A 125 19.73 0.61 17.89
CA MET A 125 20.53 1.79 17.56
C MET A 125 21.09 2.47 18.83
N LEU A 126 20.32 2.52 19.92
CA LEU A 126 20.80 3.03 21.21
C LEU A 126 21.87 2.12 21.83
N GLU A 127 21.62 0.81 21.83
CA GLU A 127 22.55 -0.19 22.37
C GLU A 127 23.88 -0.21 21.60
N GLN A 128 23.82 -0.03 20.29
CA GLN A 128 24.99 0.10 19.41
C GLN A 128 25.64 1.48 19.46
N GLY A 129 25.10 2.43 20.23
CA GLY A 129 25.69 3.75 20.41
C GLY A 129 25.62 4.65 19.17
N MET A 130 24.62 4.46 18.31
CA MET A 130 24.44 5.24 17.07
C MET A 130 23.93 6.68 17.30
N PHE A 131 23.70 7.07 18.55
CA PHE A 131 23.29 8.42 18.93
C PHE A 131 24.41 9.09 19.73
N CYS A 132 24.67 10.36 19.45
CA CYS A 132 25.57 11.19 20.26
C CYS A 132 25.01 12.61 20.43
N THR A 133 25.47 13.32 21.45
CA THR A 133 25.13 14.74 21.66
C THR A 133 25.95 15.64 20.74
N LEU A 134 25.66 16.96 20.75
CA LEU A 134 26.43 17.93 19.95
C LEU A 134 27.93 17.97 20.33
N ASP A 135 28.25 17.60 21.57
CA ASP A 135 29.60 17.57 22.13
C ASP A 135 30.31 16.23 21.94
N TRP A 136 29.76 15.33 21.10
CA TRP A 136 30.32 14.01 20.82
C TRP A 136 30.37 13.06 22.03
N SER A 137 29.50 13.26 23.02
CA SER A 137 29.33 12.33 24.14
C SER A 137 28.12 11.41 23.93
N LYS A 138 28.13 10.25 24.60
CA LYS A 138 26.97 9.33 24.59
C LYS A 138 25.78 10.00 25.29
N PRO A 139 24.54 9.83 24.80
CA PRO A 139 23.35 10.37 25.45
C PRO A 139 23.22 9.79 26.86
N ASN A 140 23.14 10.65 27.87
CA ASN A 140 22.89 10.25 29.26
C ASN A 140 21.89 11.23 29.91
N LYS A 141 21.55 11.01 31.18
CA LYS A 141 20.64 11.90 31.92
C LYS A 141 21.25 13.30 32.15
N GLU A 142 22.54 13.35 32.46
CA GLU A 142 23.26 14.58 32.83
C GLU A 142 23.41 15.57 31.66
N ASN A 143 23.69 15.08 30.45
CA ASN A 143 23.81 15.90 29.25
C ASN A 143 22.47 16.15 28.54
N GLY A 144 21.35 15.72 29.12
CA GLY A 144 20.01 15.87 28.56
C GLY A 144 19.73 15.04 27.31
N GLY A 145 20.67 14.17 26.88
CA GLY A 145 20.53 13.38 25.65
C GLY A 145 19.34 12.41 25.70
N ILE A 146 19.07 11.82 26.88
CA ILE A 146 17.89 10.94 27.06
C ILE A 146 16.58 11.73 26.94
N ALA A 147 16.53 12.98 27.43
CA ALA A 147 15.35 13.82 27.30
C ALA A 147 15.06 14.19 25.83
N GLU A 148 16.09 14.49 25.05
CA GLU A 148 15.97 14.77 23.62
C GLU A 148 15.53 13.52 22.83
N LEU A 149 15.95 12.33 23.25
CA LEU A 149 15.53 11.08 22.64
C LEU A 149 14.06 10.77 22.94
N LYS A 150 13.63 10.96 24.20
CA LYS A 150 12.21 10.91 24.57
C LYS A 150 11.37 11.88 23.75
N LYS A 151 11.88 13.10 23.52
CA LYS A 151 11.23 14.13 22.68
C LYS A 151 11.13 13.70 21.22
N LEU A 152 12.16 13.08 20.66
CA LEU A 152 12.16 12.51 19.29
C LEU A 152 11.08 11.44 19.15
N VAL A 153 11.07 10.45 20.05
CA VAL A 153 10.08 9.35 20.04
C VAL A 153 8.67 9.89 20.21
N ARG A 154 8.46 10.81 21.17
CA ARG A 154 7.17 11.46 21.40
C ARG A 154 6.71 12.20 20.15
N TYR A 155 7.59 12.95 19.50
CA TYR A 155 7.25 13.69 18.28
C TYR A 155 6.77 12.73 17.18
N MET A 156 7.52 11.65 16.92
CA MET A 156 7.13 10.63 15.94
C MET A 156 5.72 10.09 16.20
N TRP A 157 5.43 9.67 17.43
CA TRP A 157 4.13 9.09 17.79
C TRP A 157 3.00 10.12 17.82
N VAL A 158 3.26 11.35 18.26
CA VAL A 158 2.25 12.43 18.23
C VAL A 158 1.91 12.79 16.79
N THR A 159 2.92 13.00 15.94
CA THR A 159 2.69 13.28 14.51
C THR A 159 1.93 12.13 13.86
N PHE A 160 2.32 10.88 14.13
CA PHE A 160 1.62 9.71 13.65
C PHE A 160 0.15 9.67 14.12
N SER A 161 -0.11 9.91 15.40
CA SER A 161 -1.47 9.82 15.97
C SER A 161 -2.38 10.93 15.42
N VAL A 162 -1.87 12.16 15.35
CA VAL A 162 -2.66 13.31 14.87
C VAL A 162 -2.95 13.18 13.37
N SER A 163 -1.94 12.87 12.56
CA SER A 163 -2.14 12.66 11.12
C SER A 163 -3.04 11.45 10.85
N GLY A 164 -2.85 10.36 11.57
CA GLY A 164 -3.71 9.17 11.49
C GLY A 164 -5.17 9.47 11.83
N PHE A 165 -5.45 10.30 12.84
CA PHE A 165 -6.83 10.69 13.18
C PHE A 165 -7.47 11.54 12.06
N VAL A 166 -6.75 12.50 11.50
CA VAL A 166 -7.24 13.31 10.38
C VAL A 166 -7.56 12.43 9.17
N ILE A 167 -6.64 11.53 8.81
CA ILE A 167 -6.85 10.58 7.71
C ILE A 167 -8.02 9.63 8.00
N PHE A 168 -8.17 9.15 9.22
CA PHE A 168 -9.31 8.31 9.61
C PHE A 168 -10.64 9.02 9.34
N VAL A 169 -10.78 10.28 9.77
CA VAL A 169 -12.01 11.07 9.55
C VAL A 169 -12.27 11.27 8.05
N LEU A 170 -11.23 11.55 7.27
CA LEU A 170 -11.35 11.70 5.81
C LEU A 170 -11.80 10.40 5.14
N ILE A 171 -11.18 9.27 5.47
CA ILE A 171 -11.55 7.96 4.90
C ILE A 171 -12.98 7.57 5.28
N VAL A 172 -13.35 7.71 6.55
CA VAL A 172 -14.73 7.42 6.99
C VAL A 172 -15.72 8.29 6.23
N GLY A 173 -15.45 9.59 6.08
CA GLY A 173 -16.30 10.50 5.32
C GLY A 173 -16.43 10.11 3.85
N THR A 174 -15.31 9.81 3.19
CA THR A 174 -15.29 9.43 1.77
C THR A 174 -15.99 8.09 1.53
N VAL A 175 -15.66 7.04 2.30
CA VAL A 175 -16.23 5.71 2.13
C VAL A 175 -17.72 5.69 2.49
N PHE A 176 -18.13 6.45 3.52
CA PHE A 176 -19.55 6.63 3.84
C PHE A 176 -20.30 7.37 2.74
N SER A 177 -19.73 8.45 2.20
CA SER A 177 -20.33 9.19 1.08
C SER A 177 -20.49 8.30 -0.15
N ASP A 178 -19.47 7.49 -0.46
CA ASP A 178 -19.50 6.54 -1.57
C ASP A 178 -20.58 5.48 -1.35
N TRP A 179 -20.58 4.79 -0.21
CA TRP A 179 -21.63 3.83 0.13
C TRP A 179 -23.04 4.45 0.05
N TYR A 180 -23.20 5.67 0.57
CA TYR A 180 -24.49 6.33 0.58
C TYR A 180 -24.97 6.61 -0.85
N CYS A 181 -24.11 7.16 -1.71
CA CYS A 181 -24.47 7.55 -3.06
C CYS A 181 -24.57 6.35 -4.02
N VAL A 182 -23.66 5.38 -3.90
CA VAL A 182 -23.59 4.20 -4.77
C VAL A 182 -24.62 3.16 -4.35
N VAL A 183 -24.96 3.02 -3.07
CA VAL A 183 -25.81 1.92 -2.59
C VAL A 183 -27.09 2.39 -1.92
N ASN A 184 -26.96 3.15 -0.84
CA ASN A 184 -28.12 3.47 0.01
C ASN A 184 -29.17 4.29 -0.74
N ALA A 185 -28.76 5.37 -1.42
CA ALA A 185 -29.68 6.23 -2.14
C ALA A 185 -30.38 5.49 -3.29
N PRO A 186 -29.68 4.80 -4.21
CA PRO A 186 -30.34 3.98 -5.23
C PRO A 186 -31.35 2.98 -4.66
N LEU A 187 -31.01 2.27 -3.56
CA LEU A 187 -31.93 1.30 -2.94
C LEU A 187 -33.16 1.97 -2.32
N GLN A 188 -33.02 3.20 -1.81
CA GLN A 188 -34.12 3.97 -1.25
C GLN A 188 -35.06 4.51 -2.33
N TYR A 189 -34.52 4.99 -3.45
CA TYR A 189 -35.32 5.52 -4.56
C TYR A 189 -35.88 4.43 -5.49
N GLY A 190 -35.27 3.25 -5.50
CA GLY A 190 -35.64 2.15 -6.41
C GLY A 190 -35.17 2.36 -7.85
N GLU A 191 -34.32 3.35 -8.09
CA GLU A 191 -33.80 3.75 -9.41
C GLU A 191 -32.32 4.15 -9.31
N LEU A 192 -31.62 4.13 -10.45
CA LEU A 192 -30.24 4.62 -10.51
C LEU A 192 -30.22 6.14 -10.36
N LEU A 193 -29.24 6.68 -9.60
CA LEU A 193 -29.14 8.14 -9.42
C LEU A 193 -28.98 8.91 -10.73
N THR A 194 -28.40 8.29 -11.76
CA THR A 194 -28.27 8.86 -13.11
C THR A 194 -29.62 9.14 -13.77
N GLN A 195 -30.66 8.39 -13.43
CA GLN A 195 -32.02 8.54 -13.96
C GLN A 195 -32.84 9.59 -13.19
N ILE A 196 -32.46 9.90 -11.96
CA ILE A 196 -33.11 10.91 -11.14
C ILE A 196 -32.63 12.31 -11.58
N PRO A 197 -33.52 13.30 -11.77
CA PRO A 197 -33.11 14.67 -12.07
C PRO A 197 -32.17 15.23 -11.00
N VAL A 198 -31.10 15.95 -11.40
CA VAL A 198 -30.04 16.45 -10.51
C VAL A 198 -30.58 17.20 -9.29
N LYS A 199 -31.65 17.98 -9.48
CA LYS A 199 -32.31 18.78 -8.42
C LYS A 199 -32.96 17.93 -7.31
N ASP A 200 -33.33 16.69 -7.63
CA ASP A 200 -34.04 15.78 -6.73
C ASP A 200 -33.07 14.78 -6.06
N ARG A 201 -31.78 14.82 -6.44
CA ARG A 201 -30.72 14.01 -5.83
C ARG A 201 -30.29 14.60 -4.47
N PRO A 202 -29.88 13.76 -3.50
CA PRO A 202 -29.22 14.23 -2.29
C PRO A 202 -28.03 15.13 -2.62
N ALA A 203 -27.82 16.21 -1.85
CA ALA A 203 -26.75 17.19 -2.10
C ALA A 203 -25.36 16.53 -2.22
N ILE A 204 -25.10 15.51 -1.40
CA ILE A 204 -23.84 14.74 -1.41
C ILE A 204 -23.64 13.86 -2.65
N CYS A 205 -24.71 13.62 -3.42
CA CYS A 205 -24.71 12.77 -4.62
C CYS A 205 -25.07 13.55 -5.90
N GLN A 206 -25.04 14.88 -5.87
CA GLN A 206 -25.36 15.70 -7.04
C GLN A 206 -24.36 15.50 -8.18
N ASN A 207 -23.09 15.25 -7.85
CA ASN A 207 -22.09 14.87 -8.83
C ASN A 207 -22.10 13.34 -9.03
N THR A 208 -22.75 12.88 -10.08
CA THR A 208 -22.75 11.46 -10.50
C THR A 208 -21.73 11.17 -11.59
N SER A 209 -20.88 12.15 -11.96
CA SER A 209 -19.81 11.89 -12.94
C SER A 209 -18.79 10.91 -12.35
N GLY A 210 -18.54 9.82 -13.06
CA GLY A 210 -17.68 8.73 -12.60
C GLY A 210 -18.32 7.80 -11.55
N GLN A 211 -19.64 7.86 -11.36
CA GLN A 211 -20.33 6.91 -10.47
C GLN A 211 -20.38 5.53 -11.14
N GLU A 212 -19.59 4.59 -10.62
CA GLU A 212 -19.49 3.25 -11.17
C GLU A 212 -20.68 2.40 -10.71
N LEU A 213 -21.32 1.70 -11.65
CA LEU A 213 -22.31 0.68 -11.33
C LEU A 213 -21.56 -0.54 -10.77
N ASP A 214 -21.65 -0.76 -9.46
CA ASP A 214 -20.98 -1.89 -8.79
C ASP A 214 -21.98 -2.99 -8.38
N TRP A 215 -21.48 -4.14 -7.93
CA TRP A 215 -22.28 -5.28 -7.46
C TRP A 215 -23.28 -4.92 -6.35
N SER A 216 -23.03 -3.80 -5.65
CA SER A 216 -23.74 -3.32 -4.48
C SER A 216 -25.16 -2.80 -4.75
N ILE A 217 -25.56 -2.62 -6.02
CA ILE A 217 -26.93 -2.21 -6.42
C ILE A 217 -27.72 -3.28 -7.18
N SER A 218 -27.26 -4.54 -7.12
CA SER A 218 -27.87 -5.69 -7.80
C SER A 218 -29.38 -5.88 -7.57
N ALA A 219 -29.94 -5.47 -6.43
CA ALA A 219 -31.37 -5.56 -6.16
C ALA A 219 -32.24 -4.66 -7.08
N ILE A 220 -31.69 -3.53 -7.55
CA ILE A 220 -32.40 -2.57 -8.41
C ILE A 220 -32.51 -3.11 -9.85
N PHE A 221 -31.60 -4.00 -10.23
CA PHE A 221 -31.50 -4.52 -11.59
C PHE A 221 -32.66 -5.43 -12.02
N GLY A 222 -33.55 -5.86 -11.13
CA GLY A 222 -34.77 -6.54 -11.58
C GLY A 222 -36.07 -5.88 -11.25
N THR A 223 -36.03 -4.73 -10.61
CA THR A 223 -37.20 -3.87 -10.43
C THR A 223 -37.20 -2.70 -11.40
N SER A 224 -36.02 -2.34 -11.95
CA SER A 224 -35.92 -1.28 -12.95
C SER A 224 -36.46 -1.77 -14.30
N PRO A 225 -37.52 -1.14 -14.86
CA PRO A 225 -38.19 -1.59 -16.08
C PRO A 225 -37.32 -1.53 -17.36
N GLY A 226 -36.07 -1.04 -17.26
CA GLY A 226 -35.10 -0.99 -18.37
C GLY A 226 -34.05 -2.09 -18.36
N ILE A 227 -34.00 -2.98 -17.36
CA ILE A 227 -32.88 -3.93 -17.20
C ILE A 227 -33.34 -5.35 -17.50
N THR A 228 -32.78 -5.92 -18.57
CA THR A 228 -33.07 -7.30 -18.95
C THR A 228 -32.20 -8.25 -18.11
N LEU A 229 -32.82 -9.01 -17.21
CA LEU A 229 -32.15 -10.06 -16.46
C LEU A 229 -32.22 -11.41 -17.19
N PRO A 230 -31.20 -12.27 -17.03
CA PRO A 230 -31.32 -13.67 -17.41
C PRO A 230 -32.57 -14.30 -16.76
N ALA A 231 -33.29 -15.15 -17.50
CA ALA A 231 -34.51 -15.81 -17.02
C ALA A 231 -34.33 -16.67 -15.75
N HIS A 232 -33.07 -16.97 -15.39
CA HIS A 232 -32.69 -17.75 -14.20
C HIS A 232 -32.06 -16.89 -13.10
N ALA A 233 -32.02 -15.57 -13.26
CA ALA A 233 -31.44 -14.68 -12.26
C ALA A 233 -32.35 -14.59 -11.04
N THR A 234 -31.93 -15.21 -9.94
CA THR A 234 -32.43 -14.86 -8.61
C THR A 234 -31.88 -13.48 -8.25
N LEU A 235 -32.67 -12.62 -7.61
CA LEU A 235 -32.22 -11.29 -7.18
C LEU A 235 -32.21 -11.19 -5.67
N PRO A 236 -31.25 -10.45 -5.09
CA PRO A 236 -31.26 -10.23 -3.66
C PRO A 236 -32.41 -9.29 -3.30
N SER A 237 -33.03 -9.50 -2.14
CA SER A 237 -33.96 -8.50 -1.60
C SER A 237 -33.23 -7.20 -1.29
N ASN A 238 -33.93 -6.06 -1.34
CA ASN A 238 -33.34 -4.76 -1.01
C ASN A 238 -32.67 -4.77 0.37
N THR A 239 -33.32 -5.40 1.36
CA THR A 239 -32.77 -5.53 2.72
C THR A 239 -31.49 -6.37 2.75
N MET A 240 -31.44 -7.49 2.02
CA MET A 240 -30.25 -8.34 1.98
C MET A 240 -29.08 -7.60 1.32
N ASN A 241 -29.33 -6.92 0.20
CA ASN A 241 -28.30 -6.16 -0.51
C ASN A 241 -27.80 -4.96 0.32
N TRP A 242 -28.70 -4.28 1.04
CA TRP A 242 -28.34 -3.19 1.94
C TRP A 242 -27.42 -3.66 3.08
N TRP A 243 -27.75 -4.74 3.78
CA TRP A 243 -26.91 -5.26 4.86
C TRP A 243 -25.58 -5.81 4.37
N PHE A 244 -25.59 -6.53 3.24
CA PHE A 244 -24.36 -7.07 2.65
C PHE A 244 -23.42 -5.95 2.21
N SER A 245 -23.93 -4.94 1.49
CA SER A 245 -23.14 -3.78 1.09
C SER A 245 -22.63 -2.97 2.28
N ALA A 246 -23.48 -2.69 3.28
CA ALA A 246 -23.07 -1.98 4.49
C ALA A 246 -21.94 -2.72 5.23
N TYR A 247 -22.01 -4.04 5.33
CA TYR A 247 -20.93 -4.85 5.91
C TYR A 247 -19.63 -4.71 5.10
N VAL A 248 -19.69 -4.92 3.79
CA VAL A 248 -18.50 -4.92 2.91
C VAL A 248 -17.84 -3.55 2.87
N TYR A 249 -18.63 -2.47 2.85
CA TYR A 249 -18.14 -1.09 2.94
C TYR A 249 -17.57 -0.76 4.32
N LEU A 250 -18.14 -1.31 5.40
CA LEU A 250 -17.57 -1.15 6.74
C LEU A 250 -16.20 -1.82 6.85
N VAL A 251 -16.06 -3.04 6.33
CA VAL A 251 -14.78 -3.76 6.27
C VAL A 251 -13.77 -2.96 5.42
N LEU A 252 -14.16 -2.55 4.22
CA LEU A 252 -13.32 -1.71 3.36
C LEU A 252 -12.88 -0.43 4.07
N CYS A 253 -13.81 0.26 4.75
CA CYS A 253 -13.54 1.49 5.48
C CYS A 253 -12.49 1.26 6.58
N ALA A 254 -12.68 0.21 7.39
CA ALA A 254 -11.74 -0.13 8.47
C ALA A 254 -10.35 -0.47 7.91
N GLU A 255 -10.29 -1.31 6.89
CA GLU A 255 -9.05 -1.75 6.27
C GLU A 255 -8.29 -0.61 5.58
N LEU A 256 -8.98 0.18 4.76
CA LEU A 256 -8.40 1.33 4.08
C LEU A 256 -7.95 2.39 5.08
N ALA A 257 -8.74 2.66 6.13
CA ALA A 257 -8.34 3.59 7.17
C ALA A 257 -7.07 3.11 7.89
N LEU A 258 -6.98 1.83 8.27
CA LEU A 258 -5.78 1.26 8.90
C LEU A 258 -4.55 1.35 7.99
N LEU A 259 -4.71 1.03 6.70
CA LEU A 259 -3.64 1.13 5.72
C LEU A 259 -3.17 2.58 5.52
N MET A 260 -4.08 3.53 5.42
CA MET A 260 -3.75 4.94 5.24
C MET A 260 -3.13 5.56 6.51
N ILE A 261 -3.62 5.18 7.70
CA ILE A 261 -2.98 5.50 8.98
C ILE A 261 -1.54 4.95 8.98
N TYR A 262 -1.32 3.71 8.54
CA TYR A 262 0.02 3.16 8.44
C TYR A 262 0.95 3.99 7.54
N PHE A 263 0.47 4.52 6.42
CA PHE A 263 1.29 5.43 5.60
C PHE A 263 1.62 6.74 6.33
N CYS A 264 0.76 7.24 7.22
CA CYS A 264 1.10 8.34 8.12
C CYS A 264 2.23 7.98 9.10
N PHE A 265 2.31 6.72 9.55
CA PHE A 265 3.44 6.24 10.35
C PHE A 265 4.74 6.30 9.54
N VAL A 266 4.74 5.79 8.30
CA VAL A 266 5.94 5.83 7.44
C VAL A 266 6.39 7.27 7.19
N PHE A 267 5.45 8.18 6.91
CA PHE A 267 5.75 9.60 6.76
C PHE A 267 6.32 10.19 8.06
N SER A 268 5.71 9.90 9.21
CA SER A 268 6.18 10.37 10.52
C SER A 268 7.59 9.87 10.83
N LEU A 269 7.91 8.62 10.48
CA LEU A 269 9.25 8.07 10.55
C LEU A 269 10.23 8.83 9.66
N ALA A 270 9.88 9.04 8.40
CA ALA A 270 10.69 9.78 7.44
C ALA A 270 11.02 11.20 7.95
N VAL A 271 10.02 11.93 8.44
CA VAL A 271 10.20 13.26 9.06
C VAL A 271 11.08 13.19 10.31
N THR A 272 10.93 12.15 11.13
CA THR A 272 11.71 11.95 12.35
C THR A 272 13.19 11.72 12.04
N VAL A 273 13.49 10.84 11.08
CA VAL A 273 14.85 10.60 10.58
C VAL A 273 15.43 11.87 9.95
N PHE A 274 14.62 12.59 9.17
CA PHE A 274 15.02 13.87 8.59
C PHE A 274 15.30 14.94 9.66
N ARG A 275 14.63 14.93 10.81
CA ARG A 275 14.92 15.87 11.91
C ARG A 275 16.26 15.58 12.60
N LEU A 276 16.66 14.31 12.72
CA LEU A 276 18.02 13.94 13.17
C LEU A 276 19.11 14.50 12.24
N ARG A 277 18.72 14.81 10.99
CA ARG A 277 19.53 15.54 10.03
C ARG A 277 19.65 17.03 10.37
N GLN A 278 18.58 17.71 10.77
CA GLN A 278 18.53 19.19 10.75
C GLN A 278 19.15 19.94 11.95
N ARG A 279 19.93 19.31 12.84
CA ARG A 279 20.49 19.95 14.06
C ARG A 279 19.44 20.60 14.98
N THR A 280 18.15 20.36 14.74
CA THR A 280 17.04 20.91 15.54
C THR A 280 16.94 20.25 16.92
N LEU A 281 17.48 19.04 17.03
CA LEU A 281 17.65 18.33 18.30
C LEU A 281 19.12 18.39 18.71
N LYS A 282 19.39 18.40 20.02
CA LYS A 282 20.76 18.30 20.55
C LYS A 282 21.35 16.89 20.42
N LEU A 283 20.80 16.09 19.50
CA LEU A 283 21.19 14.72 19.19
C LEU A 283 21.60 14.61 17.72
N ARG A 284 22.59 13.77 17.48
CA ARG A 284 23.07 13.41 16.15
C ARG A 284 23.04 11.90 15.99
N LEU A 285 22.71 11.47 14.78
CA LEU A 285 22.93 10.09 14.36
C LEU A 285 24.36 9.93 13.84
N ILE A 286 25.01 8.85 14.25
CA ILE A 286 26.36 8.46 13.83
C ILE A 286 26.38 6.98 13.40
N PRO A 287 27.26 6.59 12.46
CA PRO A 287 27.40 5.19 12.05
C PRO A 287 27.96 4.34 13.20
N ASN A 288 27.57 3.07 13.25
CA ASN A 288 28.21 2.07 14.09
C ASN A 288 29.38 1.43 13.33
N LEU A 289 30.57 2.01 13.45
CA LEU A 289 31.79 1.54 12.80
C LEU A 289 32.30 0.18 13.33
N ARG A 290 31.68 -0.34 14.39
CA ARG A 290 31.97 -1.67 14.95
C ARG A 290 31.01 -2.74 14.41
N SER A 291 30.12 -2.39 13.49
CA SER A 291 29.21 -3.37 12.90
C SER A 291 30.01 -4.44 12.14
N ALA A 292 29.63 -5.70 12.32
CA ALA A 292 30.16 -6.84 11.59
C ALA A 292 29.31 -7.17 10.35
N ASP A 293 28.47 -6.23 9.89
CA ASP A 293 27.63 -6.43 8.72
C ASP A 293 28.47 -6.68 7.46
N PRO A 294 28.24 -7.81 6.73
CA PRO A 294 29.01 -8.16 5.53
C PRO A 294 28.92 -7.15 4.38
N LEU A 295 27.87 -6.31 4.38
CA LEU A 295 27.65 -5.27 3.37
C LEU A 295 28.15 -3.89 3.81
N GLU A 296 28.87 -3.82 4.94
CA GLU A 296 29.52 -2.60 5.44
C GLU A 296 28.52 -1.44 5.66
N ARG A 297 27.28 -1.75 6.07
CA ARG A 297 26.21 -0.76 6.29
C ARG A 297 26.33 -0.03 7.64
N MET A 298 27.29 -0.41 8.48
CA MET A 298 27.70 0.29 9.71
C MET A 298 26.53 0.74 10.61
N GLY A 299 25.61 -0.16 10.94
CA GLY A 299 24.45 0.07 11.81
C GLY A 299 23.18 0.51 11.09
N PHE A 300 23.24 0.91 9.81
CA PHE A 300 22.04 1.26 9.04
C PHE A 300 21.22 0.04 8.62
N GLU A 301 21.79 -1.16 8.66
CA GLU A 301 21.10 -2.45 8.54
C GLU A 301 19.99 -2.61 9.60
N ASN A 302 20.08 -1.90 10.73
CA ASN A 302 19.02 -1.94 11.74
C ASN A 302 17.66 -1.47 11.20
N PHE A 303 17.61 -0.67 10.12
CA PHE A 303 16.34 -0.25 9.52
C PHE A 303 15.71 -1.31 8.61
N GLU A 304 16.45 -2.35 8.21
CA GLU A 304 15.99 -3.38 7.29
C GLU A 304 14.70 -4.09 7.75
N PRO A 305 14.54 -4.49 9.03
CA PRO A 305 13.31 -5.12 9.51
C PRO A 305 12.06 -4.22 9.46
N VAL A 306 12.23 -2.90 9.38
CA VAL A 306 11.11 -1.95 9.18
C VAL A 306 10.87 -1.75 7.68
N MET A 307 11.95 -1.56 6.92
CA MET A 307 11.89 -1.27 5.49
C MET A 307 11.34 -2.44 4.67
N GLN A 308 11.71 -3.69 4.97
CA GLN A 308 11.25 -4.86 4.23
C GLN A 308 9.71 -4.99 4.25
N PRO A 309 9.03 -4.99 5.41
CA PRO A 309 7.57 -4.95 5.44
C PRO A 309 6.99 -3.69 4.79
N CYS A 310 7.61 -2.50 4.94
CA CYS A 310 7.16 -1.29 4.23
C CYS A 310 7.08 -1.50 2.73
N ILE A 311 8.11 -2.10 2.12
CA ILE A 311 8.15 -2.37 0.67
C ILE A 311 7.04 -3.35 0.29
N LEU A 312 6.81 -4.40 1.09
CA LEU A 312 5.76 -5.39 0.82
C LEU A 312 4.36 -4.78 0.91
N VAL A 313 4.07 -3.98 1.95
CA VAL A 313 2.81 -3.22 2.04
C VAL A 313 2.64 -2.37 0.79
N THR A 314 3.71 -1.67 0.40
CA THR A 314 3.70 -0.78 -0.76
C THR A 314 3.32 -1.60 -2.01
N ILE A 315 4.07 -2.69 -2.32
CA ILE A 315 3.77 -3.62 -3.45
C ILE A 315 2.31 -4.07 -3.44
N LEU A 316 1.79 -4.52 -2.29
CA LEU A 316 0.41 -4.98 -2.16
C LEU A 316 -0.59 -3.86 -2.45
N SER A 317 -0.38 -2.65 -1.92
CA SER A 317 -1.24 -1.50 -2.20
C SER A 317 -1.24 -1.11 -3.67
N PHE A 318 -0.11 -1.22 -4.36
CA PHE A 318 -0.06 -1.03 -5.82
C PHE A 318 -0.86 -2.11 -6.54
N THR A 319 -0.71 -3.38 -6.14
CA THR A 319 -1.50 -4.47 -6.73
C THR A 319 -2.99 -4.22 -6.54
N MET A 320 -3.44 -3.77 -5.37
CA MET A 320 -4.84 -3.41 -5.14
C MET A 320 -5.32 -2.30 -6.08
N ALA A 321 -4.55 -1.21 -6.23
CA ALA A 321 -4.89 -0.12 -7.13
C ALA A 321 -4.87 -0.54 -8.60
N PHE A 322 -3.95 -1.41 -8.97
CA PHE A 322 -3.89 -2.00 -10.29
C PHE A 322 -5.13 -2.85 -10.58
N LEU A 323 -5.58 -3.68 -9.62
CA LEU A 323 -6.81 -4.47 -9.76
C LEU A 323 -8.07 -3.59 -9.85
N MET A 324 -8.12 -2.49 -9.09
CA MET A 324 -9.18 -1.46 -9.24
C MET A 324 -9.21 -0.90 -10.66
N ARG A 325 -8.07 -0.45 -11.18
CA ARG A 325 -7.98 0.04 -12.57
C ARG A 325 -8.41 -1.04 -13.56
N LEU A 326 -7.91 -2.26 -13.40
CA LEU A 326 -8.15 -3.36 -14.32
C LEU A 326 -9.64 -3.75 -14.36
N GLN A 327 -10.31 -3.77 -13.20
CA GLN A 327 -11.76 -3.95 -13.13
C GLN A 327 -12.48 -2.85 -13.91
N ASN A 328 -12.07 -1.59 -13.75
CA ASN A 328 -12.75 -0.46 -14.37
C ASN A 328 -12.58 -0.46 -15.89
N GLU A 329 -11.38 -0.79 -16.40
CA GLU A 329 -11.15 -0.99 -17.84
C GLU A 329 -11.92 -2.20 -18.38
N TYR A 330 -12.00 -3.29 -17.62
CA TYR A 330 -12.80 -4.46 -18.01
C TYR A 330 -14.28 -4.10 -18.19
N LEU A 331 -14.86 -3.36 -17.23
CA LEU A 331 -16.25 -2.92 -17.31
C LEU A 331 -16.50 -2.04 -18.53
N ARG A 332 -15.53 -1.22 -18.94
CA ARG A 332 -15.65 -0.31 -20.10
C ARG A 332 -15.37 -0.96 -21.45
N SER A 333 -14.68 -2.11 -21.47
CA SER A 333 -14.35 -2.79 -22.74
C SER A 333 -15.60 -3.33 -23.46
N GLU A 334 -15.68 -3.19 -24.78
CA GLU A 334 -16.80 -3.72 -25.58
C GLU A 334 -16.74 -5.25 -25.73
N ALA A 335 -15.54 -5.83 -25.61
CA ALA A 335 -15.34 -7.27 -25.53
C ALA A 335 -14.07 -7.52 -24.72
N PRO A 336 -13.97 -8.62 -23.96
CA PRO A 336 -14.92 -9.74 -23.80
C PRO A 336 -15.85 -9.62 -22.58
N GLY A 337 -16.82 -10.53 -22.49
CA GLY A 337 -17.83 -10.57 -21.42
C GLY A 337 -17.34 -11.08 -20.06
N ASN A 338 -16.16 -11.69 -19.98
CA ASN A 338 -15.56 -12.24 -18.76
C ASN A 338 -14.21 -11.56 -18.44
N VAL A 339 -13.96 -11.28 -17.15
CA VAL A 339 -12.76 -10.56 -16.69
C VAL A 339 -11.46 -11.32 -16.98
N PHE A 340 -11.44 -12.64 -16.90
CA PHE A 340 -10.27 -13.44 -17.25
C PHE A 340 -9.99 -13.41 -18.74
N GLN A 341 -11.03 -13.56 -19.58
CA GLN A 341 -10.87 -13.39 -21.02
C GLN A 341 -10.32 -12.00 -21.34
N PHE A 342 -10.77 -10.96 -20.63
CA PHE A 342 -10.27 -9.60 -20.83
C PHE A 342 -8.79 -9.49 -20.51
N MET A 343 -8.35 -10.01 -19.37
CA MET A 343 -6.95 -10.02 -18.95
C MET A 343 -6.02 -10.70 -19.96
N PHE A 344 -6.49 -11.76 -20.62
CA PHE A 344 -5.68 -12.52 -21.58
C PHE A 344 -5.94 -12.17 -23.06
N SER A 345 -6.91 -11.30 -23.33
CA SER A 345 -7.23 -10.85 -24.70
C SER A 345 -6.05 -10.12 -25.34
N GLY A 346 -5.72 -10.51 -26.57
CA GLY A 346 -4.60 -9.95 -27.34
C GLY A 346 -3.21 -10.49 -26.98
N ILE A 347 -3.06 -11.30 -25.92
CA ILE A 347 -1.77 -11.97 -25.62
C ILE A 347 -1.50 -13.09 -26.64
N GLU A 348 -2.54 -13.83 -27.01
CA GLU A 348 -2.44 -14.88 -28.04
C GLU A 348 -1.92 -14.32 -29.37
N ASP A 349 -2.42 -13.14 -29.77
CA ASP A 349 -2.01 -12.46 -31.00
C ASP A 349 -0.55 -12.00 -31.00
N ILE A 350 -0.01 -11.70 -29.81
CA ILE A 350 1.38 -11.26 -29.61
C ILE A 350 2.34 -12.45 -29.54
N VAL A 351 1.90 -13.57 -28.95
CA VAL A 351 2.69 -14.81 -28.86
C VAL A 351 2.68 -15.58 -30.19
N SER A 352 1.67 -15.34 -31.04
CA SER A 352 1.61 -15.92 -32.39
C SER A 352 2.75 -15.43 -33.30
N THR A 353 3.34 -16.34 -34.08
CA THR A 353 4.48 -16.08 -34.96
C THR A 353 4.19 -15.13 -36.13
N GLU A 354 2.91 -14.91 -36.47
CA GLU A 354 2.51 -14.08 -37.62
C GLU A 354 2.17 -12.62 -37.25
N GLY A 355 1.80 -12.33 -36.00
CA GLY A 355 1.39 -10.99 -35.54
C GLY A 355 2.45 -10.20 -34.75
N GLY A 356 3.55 -10.83 -34.38
CA GLY A 356 4.37 -10.47 -33.21
C GLY A 356 5.01 -9.06 -33.16
N ILE A 357 5.21 -8.36 -34.29
CA ILE A 357 5.74 -6.98 -34.28
C ILE A 357 4.65 -5.94 -34.55
N GLN A 358 3.69 -6.25 -35.43
CA GLN A 358 2.62 -5.31 -35.79
C GLN A 358 1.64 -5.09 -34.64
N ASN A 359 1.47 -6.09 -33.78
CA ASN A 359 0.55 -6.05 -32.63
C ASN A 359 1.19 -5.54 -31.33
N ILE A 360 2.47 -5.16 -31.33
CA ILE A 360 3.14 -4.59 -30.14
C ILE A 360 2.44 -3.31 -29.65
N GLY A 361 1.81 -2.55 -30.57
CA GLY A 361 1.03 -1.36 -30.22
C GLY A 361 -0.10 -1.63 -29.22
N LEU A 362 -0.69 -2.84 -29.23
CA LEU A 362 -1.74 -3.25 -28.30
C LEU A 362 -1.25 -3.36 -26.86
N LEU A 363 0.06 -3.52 -26.64
CA LEU A 363 0.64 -3.53 -25.29
C LEU A 363 0.72 -2.15 -24.67
N PHE A 364 0.72 -1.11 -25.50
CA PHE A 364 0.75 0.28 -25.06
C PHE A 364 -0.65 0.90 -25.01
N ASP A 365 -1.68 0.06 -25.02
CA ASP A 365 -3.06 0.48 -24.79
C ASP A 365 -3.21 1.08 -23.39
N THR A 366 -3.57 2.36 -23.36
CA THR A 366 -3.79 3.09 -22.11
C THR A 366 -5.21 2.94 -21.57
N GLY A 367 -6.10 2.31 -22.33
CA GLY A 367 -7.52 2.26 -22.03
C GLY A 367 -8.21 3.61 -22.24
N GLN A 368 -9.47 3.70 -21.82
CA GLN A 368 -10.22 4.95 -21.84
C GLN A 368 -9.86 5.79 -20.62
N LEU A 369 -8.76 6.55 -20.76
CA LEU A 369 -8.24 7.45 -19.73
C LEU A 369 -9.21 8.56 -19.31
N GLY A 370 -10.46 8.65 -19.78
CA GLY A 370 -11.38 9.78 -19.58
C GLY A 370 -12.02 9.91 -18.19
N ASP A 371 -11.97 8.87 -17.35
CA ASP A 371 -12.64 8.86 -16.04
C ASP A 371 -11.80 9.51 -14.92
N PRO A 372 -12.30 10.55 -14.22
CA PRO A 372 -11.60 11.21 -13.11
C PRO A 372 -11.16 10.25 -11.99
N ASN A 373 -11.94 9.22 -11.68
CA ASN A 373 -11.61 8.27 -10.61
C ASN A 373 -10.40 7.40 -10.98
N SER A 374 -10.38 6.91 -12.21
CA SER A 374 -9.23 6.15 -12.77
C SER A 374 -8.00 7.04 -13.02
N GLN A 375 -8.20 8.31 -13.40
CA GLN A 375 -7.14 9.29 -13.66
C GLN A 375 -6.43 9.81 -12.39
N ILE A 376 -7.15 9.94 -11.28
CA ILE A 376 -6.61 10.58 -10.06
C ILE A 376 -6.20 9.53 -9.03
N ALA A 377 -7.02 8.50 -8.80
CA ALA A 377 -6.76 7.52 -7.74
C ALA A 377 -5.52 6.66 -8.05
N GLY A 378 -5.35 6.26 -9.31
CA GLY A 378 -4.22 5.46 -9.77
C GLY A 378 -2.86 6.15 -9.56
N PRO A 379 -2.64 7.33 -10.17
CA PRO A 379 -1.44 8.13 -9.96
C PRO A 379 -1.27 8.58 -8.50
N ALA A 380 -2.35 8.85 -7.74
CA ALA A 380 -2.24 9.20 -6.33
C ALA A 380 -1.70 8.04 -5.48
N VAL A 381 -2.18 6.81 -5.70
CA VAL A 381 -1.64 5.61 -5.02
C VAL A 381 -0.21 5.34 -5.45
N ILE A 382 0.15 5.55 -6.73
CA ILE A 382 1.53 5.46 -7.23
C ILE A 382 2.45 6.51 -6.62
N ILE A 383 1.97 7.74 -6.45
CA ILE A 383 2.73 8.83 -5.83
C ILE A 383 2.94 8.51 -4.35
N ILE A 384 1.92 8.01 -3.64
CA ILE A 384 2.03 7.53 -2.26
C ILE A 384 3.02 6.37 -2.17
N PHE A 385 2.95 5.41 -3.10
CA PHE A 385 3.85 4.26 -3.22
C PHE A 385 5.31 4.68 -3.44
N ALA A 386 5.53 5.60 -4.37
CA ALA A 386 6.83 6.18 -4.66
C ALA A 386 7.35 7.01 -3.47
N LEU A 387 6.50 7.80 -2.81
CA LEU A 387 6.85 8.55 -1.61
C LEU A 387 7.30 7.62 -0.49
N VAL A 388 6.54 6.58 -0.18
CA VAL A 388 6.82 5.69 0.97
C VAL A 388 8.10 4.89 0.74
N SER A 389 8.26 4.28 -0.44
CA SER A 389 9.41 3.43 -0.73
C SER A 389 10.67 4.23 -1.11
N ILE A 390 10.54 5.30 -1.91
CA ILE A 390 11.69 6.07 -2.39
C ILE A 390 12.05 7.17 -1.40
N VAL A 391 11.11 7.91 -0.83
CA VAL A 391 11.46 9.02 0.08
C VAL A 391 11.99 8.50 1.41
N LEU A 392 11.46 7.42 1.98
CA LEU A 392 12.06 6.83 3.18
C LEU A 392 13.45 6.27 2.89
N ALA A 393 13.62 5.49 1.80
CA ALA A 393 14.92 4.96 1.42
C ALA A 393 15.94 6.07 1.10
N PHE A 394 15.50 7.13 0.42
CA PHE A 394 16.33 8.29 0.10
C PHE A 394 16.69 9.10 1.34
N ILE A 395 15.74 9.36 2.25
CA ILE A 395 16.00 10.07 3.51
C ILE A 395 16.97 9.25 4.36
N LEU A 396 16.79 7.93 4.47
CA LEU A 396 17.71 7.06 5.20
C LEU A 396 19.11 7.10 4.57
N ARG A 397 19.20 6.98 3.24
CA ARG A 397 20.47 7.10 2.50
C ARG A 397 21.13 8.45 2.77
N GLN A 398 20.42 9.55 2.59
CA GLN A 398 20.96 10.89 2.84
C GLN A 398 21.38 11.07 4.29
N THR A 399 20.62 10.49 5.23
CA THR A 399 20.96 10.53 6.65
C THR A 399 22.24 9.74 6.93
N ALA A 400 22.45 8.60 6.27
CA ALA A 400 23.69 7.84 6.35
C ALA A 400 24.90 8.61 5.77
N ILE A 401 24.76 9.24 4.60
CA ILE A 401 25.82 10.11 4.02
C ILE A 401 26.18 11.21 5.01
N GLN A 402 25.17 11.88 5.57
CA GLN A 402 25.42 12.97 6.50
C GLN A 402 26.00 12.49 7.83
N ALA A 403 25.59 11.33 8.33
CA ALA A 403 26.18 10.74 9.53
C ALA A 403 27.67 10.45 9.31
N ARG A 404 28.03 9.83 8.17
CA ARG A 404 29.43 9.62 7.75
C ARG A 404 30.20 10.94 7.66
N ASN A 405 29.70 11.88 6.88
CA ASN A 405 30.37 13.16 6.63
C ASN A 405 30.57 13.95 7.92
N ARG A 406 29.65 13.87 8.89
CA ARG A 406 29.81 14.53 10.21
C ARG A 406 30.97 13.97 11.01
N VAL A 407 31.11 12.64 11.04
CA VAL A 407 32.24 12.00 11.73
C VAL A 407 33.54 12.39 11.02
N GLN A 408 33.57 12.33 9.69
CA GLN A 408 34.74 12.71 8.90
C GLN A 408 35.14 14.18 9.11
N THR A 409 34.19 15.12 9.08
CA THR A 409 34.46 16.53 9.39
C THR A 409 34.96 16.73 10.81
N ALA A 410 34.45 15.98 11.79
CA ALA A 410 34.88 16.09 13.18
C ALA A 410 36.24 15.42 13.45
N LEU A 411 36.67 14.46 12.63
CA LEU A 411 38.03 13.91 12.68
C LEU A 411 39.06 14.89 12.11
N ASN A 412 38.67 15.71 11.14
CA ASN A 412 39.52 16.75 10.55
C ASN A 412 39.63 18.03 11.42
N ASP A 413 38.84 18.13 12.48
CA ASP A 413 38.81 19.28 13.39
C ASP A 413 39.57 18.94 14.68
N ALA A 414 40.72 19.58 14.89
CA ALA A 414 41.64 19.30 15.99
C ALA A 414 40.98 19.30 17.39
N GLU A 415 39.97 20.15 17.63
CA GLU A 415 39.28 20.20 18.91
C GLU A 415 38.31 19.02 19.13
N LYS A 416 37.83 18.42 18.04
CA LYS A 416 36.81 17.36 18.06
C LYS A 416 37.41 15.98 17.84
N THR A 417 38.56 15.86 17.18
CA THR A 417 39.21 14.58 16.88
C THR A 417 39.34 13.71 18.13
N GLN A 418 39.87 14.25 19.23
CA GLN A 418 40.07 13.50 20.48
C GLN A 418 38.74 12.98 21.08
N LYS A 419 37.66 13.77 20.97
CA LYS A 419 36.33 13.37 21.44
C LYS A 419 35.73 12.26 20.57
N VAL A 420 35.92 12.32 19.26
CA VAL A 420 35.45 11.28 18.32
C VAL A 420 36.23 9.98 18.50
N VAL A 421 37.56 10.05 18.58
CA VAL A 421 38.44 8.90 18.83
C VAL A 421 38.08 8.20 20.14
N SER A 422 37.85 8.97 21.22
CA SER A 422 37.43 8.40 22.51
C SER A 422 36.01 7.81 22.49
N LEU A 423 35.09 8.38 21.70
CA LEU A 423 33.73 7.85 21.52
C LEU A 423 33.74 6.46 20.87
N TYR A 424 34.51 6.30 19.79
CA TYR A 424 34.61 5.04 19.05
C TYR A 424 35.64 4.06 19.62
N LYS A 425 36.55 4.51 20.49
CA LYS A 425 37.68 3.73 21.04
C LYS A 425 38.47 3.01 19.94
N MET A 426 38.72 3.70 18.85
CA MET A 426 39.45 3.22 17.66
C MET A 426 40.53 4.24 17.31
N GLN A 427 41.59 3.80 16.64
CA GLN A 427 42.62 4.73 16.17
C GLN A 427 42.08 5.62 15.05
N GLN A 428 42.67 6.82 14.89
CA GLN A 428 42.21 7.77 13.88
C GLN A 428 42.29 7.21 12.45
N GLU A 429 43.37 6.51 12.12
CA GLU A 429 43.56 5.89 10.79
C GLU A 429 42.50 4.82 10.50
N GLU A 430 42.26 3.93 11.46
CA GLU A 430 41.22 2.89 11.38
C GLU A 430 39.82 3.51 11.19
N LEU A 431 39.54 4.63 11.86
CA LEU A 431 38.28 5.36 11.69
C LEU A 431 38.11 5.91 10.28
N HIS A 432 39.16 6.49 9.70
CA HIS A 432 39.10 7.00 8.32
C HIS A 432 38.84 5.86 7.33
N GLU A 433 39.57 4.76 7.44
CA GLU A 433 39.41 3.59 6.58
C GLU A 433 37.97 3.03 6.65
N LYS A 434 37.44 2.85 7.86
CA LYS A 434 36.07 2.34 8.06
C LYS A 434 34.99 3.30 7.58
N LEU A 435 35.22 4.61 7.66
CA LEU A 435 34.28 5.61 7.15
C LEU A 435 34.22 5.62 5.62
N ASP A 436 35.35 5.38 4.95
CA ASP A 436 35.42 5.34 3.49
C ASP A 436 34.75 4.08 2.92
N GLN A 437 34.74 2.97 3.68
CA GLN A 437 34.07 1.71 3.33
C GLN A 437 32.54 1.73 3.51
N ILE A 438 31.95 2.79 4.09
CA ILE A 438 30.51 2.77 4.41
C ILE A 438 29.62 2.62 3.18
N SER A 439 28.86 1.53 3.15
CA SER A 439 27.72 1.36 2.25
C SER A 439 26.52 2.14 2.79
N VAL A 440 26.09 3.13 2.01
CA VAL A 440 25.04 4.09 2.39
C VAL A 440 23.62 3.53 2.18
N TRP A 441 23.50 2.27 1.74
CA TRP A 441 22.21 1.65 1.43
C TRP A 441 21.70 0.81 2.62
N PRO A 442 20.52 1.11 3.19
CA PRO A 442 20.06 0.45 4.42
C PRO A 442 19.59 -1.00 4.22
N LEU A 443 19.27 -1.40 2.98
CA LEU A 443 18.71 -2.72 2.66
C LEU A 443 19.77 -3.66 2.09
N GLY A 444 19.75 -4.94 2.45
CA GLY A 444 20.56 -5.94 1.75
C GLY A 444 20.01 -6.19 0.33
N TRP A 445 18.67 -6.21 0.23
CA TRP A 445 17.91 -6.31 -1.00
C TRP A 445 16.50 -5.71 -0.82
N PRO A 446 15.90 -5.10 -1.85
CA PRO A 446 16.46 -4.77 -3.16
C PRO A 446 17.44 -3.59 -3.12
N ARG A 447 18.36 -3.52 -4.09
CA ARG A 447 19.26 -2.35 -4.28
C ARG A 447 18.47 -1.15 -4.81
N LEU A 448 18.97 0.07 -4.61
CA LEU A 448 18.29 1.29 -5.10
C LEU A 448 17.95 1.23 -6.60
N ARG A 449 18.90 0.78 -7.43
CA ARG A 449 18.66 0.63 -8.88
C ARG A 449 17.50 -0.33 -9.15
N GLN A 450 17.44 -1.46 -8.44
CA GLN A 450 16.36 -2.43 -8.56
C GLN A 450 15.03 -1.82 -8.09
N MET A 451 15.01 -1.04 -7.00
CA MET A 451 13.81 -0.32 -6.56
C MET A 451 13.33 0.68 -7.60
N LEU A 452 14.22 1.49 -8.17
CA LEU A 452 13.86 2.47 -9.21
C LEU A 452 13.36 1.77 -10.48
N THR A 453 13.99 0.64 -10.86
CA THR A 453 13.52 -0.18 -11.97
C THR A 453 12.15 -0.78 -11.69
N LEU A 454 11.91 -1.32 -10.49
CA LEU A 454 10.61 -1.85 -10.08
C LEU A 454 9.54 -0.76 -10.05
N ALA A 455 9.87 0.44 -9.56
CA ALA A 455 8.96 1.58 -9.53
C ALA A 455 8.63 2.06 -10.95
N GLY A 456 9.64 2.26 -11.80
CA GLY A 456 9.44 2.65 -13.20
C GLY A 456 8.66 1.61 -13.99
N PHE A 457 8.97 0.33 -13.79
CA PHE A 457 8.24 -0.78 -14.39
C PHE A 457 6.79 -0.85 -13.87
N GLY A 458 6.57 -0.65 -12.58
CA GLY A 458 5.24 -0.56 -11.97
C GLY A 458 4.42 0.59 -12.55
N ILE A 459 5.01 1.78 -12.71
CA ILE A 459 4.35 2.93 -13.35
C ILE A 459 3.98 2.58 -14.80
N ALA A 460 4.92 2.03 -15.58
CA ALA A 460 4.66 1.63 -16.95
C ALA A 460 3.55 0.57 -17.04
N CYS A 461 3.61 -0.44 -16.18
CA CYS A 461 2.59 -1.48 -16.04
C CYS A 461 1.23 -0.92 -15.66
N PHE A 462 1.18 0.09 -14.79
CA PHE A 462 -0.07 0.71 -14.42
C PHE A 462 -0.68 1.47 -15.60
N TYR A 463 0.12 2.29 -16.29
CA TYR A 463 -0.34 3.05 -17.46
C TYR A 463 -0.72 2.16 -18.64
N PHE A 464 0.08 1.14 -18.90
CA PHE A 464 -0.07 0.16 -19.97
C PHE A 464 -0.45 -1.18 -19.35
N TYR A 465 -1.69 -1.28 -18.87
CA TYR A 465 -2.15 -2.41 -18.04
C TYR A 465 -1.92 -3.78 -18.68
N LYS A 466 -1.91 -3.87 -20.02
CA LYS A 466 -1.60 -5.10 -20.77
C LYS A 466 -0.14 -5.56 -20.66
N LEU A 467 0.82 -4.67 -20.39
CA LEU A 467 2.24 -5.04 -20.18
C LEU A 467 2.42 -5.99 -18.99
N VAL A 468 1.57 -5.88 -17.96
CA VAL A 468 1.64 -6.74 -16.78
C VAL A 468 1.46 -8.21 -17.16
N PHE A 469 0.51 -8.51 -18.03
CA PHE A 469 0.20 -9.90 -18.38
C PHE A 469 1.28 -10.54 -19.23
N VAL A 470 1.90 -9.78 -20.15
CA VAL A 470 3.09 -10.26 -20.87
C VAL A 470 4.22 -10.57 -19.91
N TRP A 471 4.45 -9.70 -18.92
CA TRP A 471 5.49 -9.93 -17.94
C TRP A 471 5.21 -11.17 -17.07
N ILE A 472 3.97 -11.35 -16.61
CA ILE A 472 3.54 -12.55 -15.89
C ILE A 472 3.76 -13.80 -16.76
N ALA A 473 3.37 -13.76 -18.03
CA ALA A 473 3.58 -14.87 -18.97
C ALA A 473 5.07 -15.21 -19.13
N ILE A 474 5.94 -14.21 -19.30
CA ILE A 474 7.40 -14.41 -19.37
C ILE A 474 7.95 -15.03 -18.09
N VAL A 475 7.51 -14.56 -16.91
CA VAL A 475 7.94 -15.09 -15.62
C VAL A 475 7.50 -16.55 -15.47
N LEU A 476 6.24 -16.86 -15.77
CA LEU A 476 5.72 -18.23 -15.74
C LEU A 476 6.47 -19.15 -16.70
N LEU A 477 6.71 -18.72 -17.94
CA LEU A 477 7.49 -19.48 -18.92
C LEU A 477 8.90 -19.76 -18.42
N ARG A 478 9.58 -18.76 -17.83
CA ARG A 478 10.92 -18.93 -17.25
C ARG A 478 10.93 -19.85 -16.03
N LEU A 479 9.91 -19.80 -15.18
CA LEU A 479 9.78 -20.71 -14.03
C LEU A 479 9.57 -22.14 -14.48
N VAL A 480 8.74 -22.37 -15.50
CA VAL A 480 8.51 -23.68 -16.09
C VAL A 480 9.79 -24.21 -16.77
N GLN A 481 10.46 -23.38 -17.58
CA GLN A 481 11.72 -23.75 -18.23
C GLN A 481 12.86 -23.99 -17.23
N GLY A 482 12.97 -23.16 -16.19
CA GLY A 482 13.96 -23.34 -15.12
C GLY A 482 13.70 -24.57 -14.26
N GLY A 483 12.44 -24.88 -13.97
CA GLY A 483 12.03 -26.11 -13.29
C GLY A 483 12.30 -27.36 -14.13
N LEU A 484 12.10 -27.29 -15.45
CA LEU A 484 12.43 -28.36 -16.39
C LEU A 484 13.95 -28.54 -16.56
N SER A 485 14.72 -27.45 -16.55
CA SER A 485 16.19 -27.48 -16.67
C SER A 485 16.87 -28.04 -15.41
N SER A 486 16.28 -27.85 -14.23
CA SER A 486 16.80 -28.42 -12.97
C SER A 486 16.68 -29.94 -12.84
N LYS A 487 16.00 -30.62 -13.77
CA LYS A 487 15.76 -32.07 -13.74
C LYS A 487 16.76 -32.92 -14.51
N ASN A 488 17.82 -32.34 -15.10
CA ASN A 488 18.96 -33.10 -15.60
C ASN A 488 20.23 -32.76 -14.81
N PRO A 489 20.45 -33.38 -13.64
CA PRO A 489 21.81 -33.60 -13.16
C PRO A 489 22.38 -34.78 -13.95
N GLU A 490 23.23 -34.51 -14.94
CA GLU A 490 24.28 -35.48 -15.34
C GLU A 490 25.45 -35.40 -14.35
#